data_AF-A0A941VEL2-F1
#
_entry.id   AF-A0A941VEL2-F1
#
_cell.length_a   1.000
_cell.length_b   1.000
_cell.length_c   1.000
_cell.angle_alpha   90.00
_cell.angle_beta   90.00
_cell.angle_gamma   90.00
#
_symmetry.space_group_name_H-M   'P 1'
#
loop_
_entity.id
_entity.type
_entity.pdbx_description
1 polymer ?
#
loop_
_entity_poly.entity_id
_entity_poly.type
_entity_poly.pdbx_seq_one_letter_code
_entity_poly.pdbx_strand_id
1 'polypeptide(L)' 'RVETPKGDPGNTLSRAELEDKALRLAGYSGAATADEMKQLIARIWRLRDEPSVRDFLAGR' A
#
# COMPACT_ATOMS: atom_id res chain seq x y z
N ARG A 1 -4.16 23.42 17.56
CA ARG A 1 -5.19 22.37 17.45
C ARG A 1 -5.19 21.88 16.01
N VAL A 2 -5.24 20.57 15.76
CA VAL A 2 -5.46 20.03 14.41
C VAL A 2 -6.95 19.75 14.29
N GLU A 3 -7.60 20.38 13.30
CA GLU A 3 -9.06 20.27 13.11
C GLU A 3 -9.44 18.92 12.48
N THR A 4 -8.69 18.49 11.45
CA THR A 4 -8.90 17.20 10.77
C THR A 4 -7.57 16.45 10.69
N PRO A 5 -7.38 15.41 11.51
CA PRO A 5 -6.23 14.53 11.44
C PRO A 5 -5.93 13.99 10.04
N LYS A 6 -4.65 13.79 9.73
CA LYS A 6 -4.23 13.17 8.47
C LYS A 6 -4.65 11.71 8.45
N GLY A 7 -5.34 11.29 7.38
CA GLY A 7 -5.94 9.97 7.23
C GLY A 7 -7.47 9.98 7.34
N ASP A 8 -8.07 11.05 7.87
CA ASP A 8 -9.52 11.18 7.92
C ASP A 8 -10.10 11.47 6.53
N PRO A 9 -11.40 11.21 6.29
CA PRO A 9 -12.05 11.47 4.99
C PRO A 9 -11.88 12.91 4.49
N GLY A 10 -11.79 13.89 5.40
CA GLY A 10 -11.56 15.31 5.07
C GLY A 10 -10.08 15.73 4.94
N ASN A 11 -9.13 14.82 5.19
CA ASN A 11 -7.68 15.06 5.08
C ASN A 11 -6.96 13.72 4.77
N THR A 12 -7.27 13.12 3.63
CA THR A 12 -6.78 11.79 3.29
C THR A 12 -5.26 11.77 3.04
N LEU A 13 -4.67 10.59 3.14
CA LEU A 13 -3.32 10.36 2.63
C LEU A 13 -3.36 10.43 1.10
N SER A 14 -2.35 11.08 0.52
CA SER A 14 -2.04 10.98 -0.90
C SER A 14 -1.52 9.59 -1.24
N ARG A 15 -1.42 9.27 -2.53
CA ARG A 15 -0.88 7.97 -2.97
C ARG A 15 0.53 7.74 -2.46
N ALA A 16 1.44 8.71 -2.61
CA ALA A 16 2.80 8.59 -2.10
C ALA A 16 2.84 8.38 -0.58
N GLU A 17 1.97 9.04 0.18
CA GLU A 17 1.88 8.86 1.63
C GLU A 17 1.34 7.46 2.01
N LEU A 18 0.42 6.90 1.23
CA LEU A 18 -0.05 5.52 1.41
C LEU A 18 1.07 4.50 1.12
N GLU A 19 1.84 4.71 0.06
CA GLU A 19 2.96 3.85 -0.33
C GLU A 19 4.08 3.86 0.72
N ASP A 20 4.53 5.04 1.15
CA ASP A 20 5.55 5.19 2.19
C ASP A 20 5.09 4.53 3.51
N LYS A 21 3.83 4.74 3.91
CA LYS A 21 3.27 4.10 5.10
C LYS A 21 3.27 2.58 4.97
N ALA A 22 2.83 2.04 3.84
CA ALA A 22 2.77 0.59 3.60
C ALA A 22 4.17 -0.04 3.63
N LEU A 23 5.15 0.58 2.99
CA LEU A 23 6.56 0.13 3.00
C LEU A 23 7.13 0.12 4.42
N ARG A 24 6.89 1.16 5.21
CA ARG A 24 7.35 1.24 6.61
C ARG A 24 6.71 0.18 7.48
N LEU A 25 5.40 -0.08 7.33
CA LEU A 25 4.70 -1.10 8.10
C LEU A 25 5.23 -2.51 7.79
N ALA A 26 5.45 -2.83 6.51
CA ALA A 26 6.02 -4.11 6.11
C ALA A 26 7.45 -4.29 6.61
N GLY A 27 8.27 -3.23 6.52
CA GLY A 27 9.63 -3.24 7.07
C GLY A 27 9.66 -3.42 8.59
N TYR A 28 8.72 -2.79 9.31
CA TYR A 28 8.60 -2.93 10.76
C TYR A 28 8.20 -4.35 11.18
N SER A 29 7.24 -4.97 10.48
CA SER A 29 6.78 -6.33 10.81
C SER A 29 7.68 -7.44 10.26
N GLY A 30 8.56 -7.13 9.30
CA GLY A 30 9.35 -8.13 8.57
C GLY A 30 8.50 -9.06 7.70
N ALA A 31 7.26 -8.68 7.37
CA ALA A 31 6.31 -9.56 6.68
C ALA A 31 6.57 -9.66 5.17
N ALA A 32 7.30 -8.70 4.60
CA ALA A 32 7.69 -8.66 3.20
C ALA A 32 8.92 -7.76 3.04
N THR A 33 9.71 -8.03 2.01
CA THR A 33 10.78 -7.15 1.56
C THR A 33 10.22 -5.87 0.92
N ALA A 34 11.06 -4.83 0.84
CA ALA A 34 10.67 -3.59 0.20
C ALA A 34 10.28 -3.79 -1.27
N ASP A 35 10.93 -4.72 -1.97
CA ASP A 35 10.66 -4.96 -3.40
C ASP A 35 9.38 -5.77 -3.61
N GLU A 36 9.11 -6.78 -2.78
CA GLU A 36 7.81 -7.48 -2.77
C GLU A 36 6.65 -6.49 -2.53
N MET A 37 6.82 -5.57 -1.57
CA MET A 37 5.81 -4.56 -1.29
C MET A 37 5.61 -3.57 -2.42
N LYS A 38 6.68 -3.11 -3.08
CA LYS A 38 6.56 -2.22 -4.26
C LYS A 38 5.80 -2.90 -5.39
N GLN A 39 6.11 -4.18 -5.66
CA GLN A 39 5.40 -4.97 -6.67
C GLN A 39 3.91 -5.11 -6.31
N LEU A 40 3.61 -5.44 -5.05
CA LEU A 40 2.24 -5.57 -4.56
C LEU A 40 1.46 -4.26 -4.65
N ILE A 41 2.06 -3.14 -4.24
CA ILE A 41 1.47 -1.79 -4.35
C ILE A 41 1.13 -1.47 -5.81
N ALA A 42 2.04 -1.75 -6.75
CA ALA A 42 1.80 -1.52 -8.17
C ALA A 42 0.62 -2.33 -8.70
N ARG A 43 0.48 -3.60 -8.28
CA ARG A 43 -0.67 -4.45 -8.61
C ARG A 43 -1.97 -3.92 -8.00
N ILE A 44 -1.95 -3.50 -6.74
CA ILE A 44 -3.12 -2.91 -6.05
C ILE A 44 -3.63 -1.68 -6.79
N TRP A 45 -2.73 -0.79 -7.25
CA TRP A 45 -3.14 0.38 -8.02
C TRP A 45 -3.78 0.08 -9.37
N ARG A 46 -3.49 -1.10 -9.93
CA ARG A 46 -4.05 -1.61 -11.19
C ARG A 46 -5.04 -2.75 -10.97
N LEU A 47 -5.61 -2.88 -9.77
CA LEU A 47 -6.49 -3.99 -9.40
C LEU A 47 -7.66 -4.19 -10.38
N ARG A 48 -8.17 -3.09 -10.96
CA ARG A 48 -9.20 -3.12 -12.02
C ARG A 48 -8.79 -3.92 -13.25
N ASP A 49 -7.50 -3.91 -13.59
CA ASP A 49 -6.94 -4.51 -14.80
C ASP A 49 -6.39 -5.92 -14.55
N GLU A 50 -6.35 -6.36 -13.29
CA GLU A 50 -5.86 -7.68 -12.93
C GLU A 50 -6.88 -8.76 -13.37
N PRO A 51 -6.43 -9.80 -14.11
CA PRO A 51 -7.34 -10.82 -14.63
C PRO A 51 -7.95 -11.68 -13.52
N SER A 52 -7.32 -11.73 -12.34
CA SER A 52 -7.80 -12.46 -11.16
C SER A 52 -7.02 -12.02 -9.91
N VAL A 53 -7.63 -12.19 -8.74
CA VAL A 53 -6.95 -12.04 -7.43
C VAL A 53 -6.40 -13.36 -6.89
N ARG A 54 -6.50 -14.45 -7.67
CA ARG A 54 -5.80 -15.71 -7.35
C ARG A 54 -4.29 -15.46 -7.38
N ASP A 55 -3.58 -15.95 -6.37
CA ASP A 55 -2.12 -15.79 -6.22
C ASP A 55 -1.65 -14.32 -6.23
N PHE A 56 -2.53 -13.39 -5.83
CA PHE A 56 -2.26 -11.95 -5.86
C PHE A 56 -1.10 -11.52 -4.94
N LEU A 57 -0.87 -12.27 -3.86
CA LEU A 57 0.20 -12.00 -2.89
C LEU A 57 1.45 -12.86 -3.12
N ALA A 58 1.38 -13.86 -3.99
CA ALA A 58 2.53 -14.70 -4.29
C ALA A 58 3.51 -13.90 -5.17
N GLY A 59 4.65 -13.51 -4.60
CA GLY A 59 5.83 -13.19 -5.39
C GLY A 59 6.16 -14.41 -6.25
N ARG A 60 6.39 -14.21 -7.54
CA ARG A 60 6.68 -15.30 -8.49
C ARG A 60 7.79 -16.23 -8.01
#